data_AF-A0A0F8YIV7-F1
#
_entry.id   AF-A0A0F8YIV7-F1
#
_cell.length_a   1.000
_cell.length_b   1.000
_cell.length_c   1.000
_cell.angle_alpha   90.00
_cell.angle_beta   90.00
_cell.angle_gamma   90.00
#
_symmetry.space_group_name_H-M   'P 1'
#
loop_
_entity.id
_entity.type
_entity.pdbx_description
1 polymer ?
#
loop_
_entity_poly.entity_id
_entity_poly.type
_entity_poly.pdbx_seq_one_letter_code
_entity_poly.pdbx_strand_id
1 'polypeptide(L)'
;MGNVKHAFTSAKADGGDASLVRPSNWNAAHTGAVEILDRDLTQIDVANEAAETSVYSFSIPANALGVDGGFRLTLSGDMLKNAAGAMEIRVKLGATTVFLSDSSAPTSSANRHKWTLVILCLNSVAAAQKWNASMKMVANVQNLSVQVIGSGFNATLMEGYSSSAEDTTGALTLEVTIDWSVADASLSFRKEMALLELIPAA
;
A
#
# COMPACT_ATOMS: atom_id res chain seq x y z
N MET A 1 16.86 4.25 -6.84
CA MET A 1 16.98 5.13 -8.02
C MET A 1 17.05 4.24 -9.25
N GLY A 2 15.90 3.70 -9.66
CA GLY A 2 15.82 2.74 -10.77
C GLY A 2 15.77 3.46 -12.10
N ASN A 3 16.93 3.87 -12.62
CA ASN A 3 17.05 4.45 -13.95
C ASN A 3 16.73 3.40 -15.03
N VAL A 4 15.63 3.59 -15.76
CA VAL A 4 15.38 2.89 -17.02
C VAL A 4 16.53 3.24 -17.97
N LYS A 5 17.47 2.31 -18.15
CA LYS A 5 18.57 2.46 -19.10
C LYS A 5 18.12 1.88 -20.44
N HIS A 6 17.87 2.77 -21.39
CA HIS A 6 17.72 2.42 -22.78
C HIS A 6 19.12 2.05 -23.33
N ALA A 7 19.39 0.76 -23.53
CA ALA A 7 20.65 0.31 -24.13
C ALA A 7 20.59 0.52 -25.65
N PHE A 8 21.19 1.60 -26.15
CA PHE A 8 21.29 1.86 -27.58
C PHE A 8 22.72 2.22 -27.97
N THR A 9 23.24 1.47 -28.93
CA THR A 9 24.51 1.76 -29.59
C THR A 9 24.20 2.51 -30.88
N SER A 10 24.45 3.82 -30.91
CA SER A 10 24.42 4.56 -32.18
C SER A 10 25.59 4.11 -33.04
N ALA A 11 25.32 3.77 -34.31
CA ALA A 11 26.37 3.53 -35.31
C ALA A 11 27.08 4.84 -35.74
N LYS A 12 26.57 6.00 -35.31
CA LYS A 12 27.10 7.32 -35.62
C LYS A 12 27.76 7.90 -34.37
N ALA A 13 29.03 8.28 -34.49
CA ALA A 13 29.74 9.05 -33.47
C ALA A 13 29.08 10.42 -33.25
N ASP A 14 29.25 10.99 -32.06
CA ASP A 14 28.72 12.31 -31.72
C ASP A 14 29.21 13.35 -32.75
N GLY A 15 28.28 13.96 -33.49
CA GLY A 15 28.55 14.98 -34.48
C GLY A 15 28.25 16.38 -33.94
N GLY A 16 28.87 17.41 -34.50
CA GLY A 16 28.67 18.82 -34.10
C GLY A 16 27.31 19.44 -34.44
N ASP A 17 26.37 18.65 -34.96
CA ASP A 17 25.02 19.11 -35.31
C ASP A 17 24.11 19.06 -34.07
N ALA A 18 23.73 20.23 -33.56
CA ALA A 18 22.82 20.40 -32.42
C ALA A 18 21.36 20.65 -32.83
N SER A 19 21.02 20.58 -34.13
CA SER A 19 19.68 20.87 -34.66
C SER A 19 18.72 19.68 -34.67
N LEU A 20 19.25 18.47 -34.45
CA LEU A 20 18.50 17.22 -34.29
C LEU A 20 18.73 16.64 -32.88
N VAL A 21 17.74 15.90 -32.37
CA VAL A 21 17.74 15.30 -31.01
C VAL A 21 19.11 14.72 -30.66
N ARG A 22 19.80 15.33 -29.70
CA ARG A 22 21.09 14.84 -29.21
C ARG A 22 20.89 13.43 -28.61
N PRO A 23 21.62 12.39 -29.07
CA PRO A 23 21.55 11.05 -28.50
C PRO A 23 21.75 11.03 -26.97
N SER A 24 22.51 11.99 -26.44
CA SER A 24 22.81 12.16 -25.02
C SER A 24 21.58 12.47 -24.14
N ASN A 25 20.56 13.12 -24.69
CA ASN A 25 19.40 13.55 -23.90
C ASN A 25 18.45 12.38 -23.61
N TRP A 26 18.63 11.25 -24.30
CA TRP A 26 17.79 10.08 -24.14
C TRP A 26 18.28 9.13 -23.05
N ASN A 27 19.56 9.26 -22.65
CA ASN A 27 20.11 8.68 -21.44
C ASN A 27 19.98 9.61 -20.22
N ALA A 28 19.34 10.77 -20.37
CA ALA A 28 19.05 11.64 -19.24
C ALA A 28 18.17 10.89 -18.25
N ALA A 29 18.39 11.09 -16.95
CA ALA A 29 17.52 10.51 -15.94
C ALA A 29 16.09 11.04 -16.16
N HIS A 30 15.15 10.12 -16.40
CA HIS A 30 13.74 10.46 -16.44
C HIS A 30 13.26 10.68 -15.00
N THR A 31 13.29 11.93 -14.56
CA THR A 31 12.74 12.35 -13.27
C THR A 31 11.22 12.44 -13.38
N GLY A 32 10.51 12.08 -12.31
CA GLY A 32 9.04 12.20 -12.28
C GLY A 32 8.25 10.95 -12.72
N ALA A 33 8.90 9.81 -12.93
CA ALA A 33 8.20 8.53 -13.09
C ALA A 33 7.88 7.88 -11.73
N VAL A 34 6.74 7.21 -11.65
CA VAL A 34 6.41 6.34 -10.51
C VAL A 34 7.38 5.16 -10.50
N GLU A 35 8.07 4.95 -9.38
CA GLU A 35 8.99 3.82 -9.18
C GLU A 35 8.32 2.75 -8.30
N ILE A 36 8.74 1.50 -8.40
CA ILE A 36 8.31 0.45 -7.46
C ILE A 36 9.37 0.33 -6.35
N LEU A 37 8.98 0.57 -5.10
CA LEU A 37 9.84 0.39 -3.93
C LEU A 37 9.88 -1.07 -3.48
N ASP A 38 8.74 -1.75 -3.53
CA ASP A 38 8.61 -3.11 -3.03
C ASP A 38 7.53 -3.93 -3.74
N ARG A 39 7.77 -5.23 -3.83
CA ARG A 39 6.86 -6.25 -4.37
C ARG A 39 6.89 -7.46 -3.47
N ASP A 40 5.95 -7.52 -2.53
CA ASP A 40 5.91 -8.61 -1.56
C ASP A 40 4.73 -9.54 -1.85
N LEU A 41 5.05 -10.70 -2.41
CA LEU A 41 4.10 -11.79 -2.71
C LEU A 41 4.11 -12.88 -1.62
N THR A 42 4.76 -12.65 -0.49
CA THR A 42 4.74 -13.61 0.63
C THR A 42 3.34 -13.68 1.22
N GLN A 43 2.86 -14.87 1.55
CA GLN A 43 1.56 -15.01 2.19
C GLN A 43 1.74 -14.88 3.70
N ILE A 44 0.96 -14.00 4.33
CA ILE A 44 0.93 -13.83 5.80
C ILE A 44 -0.51 -14.06 6.25
N ASP A 45 -0.71 -14.99 7.18
CA ASP A 45 -2.02 -15.34 7.72
C ASP A 45 -2.05 -15.07 9.23
N VAL A 46 -2.93 -14.16 9.65
CA VAL A 46 -3.23 -13.83 11.04
C VAL A 46 -4.51 -14.56 11.41
N ALA A 47 -4.36 -15.79 11.89
CA ALA A 47 -5.48 -16.70 12.18
C ALA A 47 -5.50 -17.08 13.67
N ASN A 48 -6.69 -17.06 14.28
CA ASN A 48 -6.89 -17.45 15.67
C ASN A 48 -5.92 -16.75 16.66
N GLU A 49 -5.68 -15.46 16.44
CA GLU A 49 -4.74 -14.65 17.23
C GLU A 49 -5.38 -13.31 17.56
N ALA A 50 -5.25 -12.90 18.83
CA ALA A 50 -5.74 -11.62 19.32
C ALA A 50 -4.62 -10.58 19.48
N ALA A 51 -3.36 -11.00 19.35
CA ALA A 51 -2.23 -10.10 19.35
C ALA A 51 -2.09 -9.33 18.04
N GLU A 52 -1.68 -8.06 18.15
CA GLU A 52 -1.31 -7.23 17.01
C GLU A 52 -0.17 -7.89 16.22
N THR A 53 -0.44 -8.16 14.95
CA THR A 53 0.47 -8.87 14.05
C THR A 53 0.76 -8.02 12.82
N SER A 54 2.04 -7.95 12.44
CA SER A 54 2.48 -7.26 11.23
C SER A 54 2.11 -8.06 9.98
N VAL A 55 1.37 -7.44 9.06
CA VAL A 55 1.01 -8.05 7.76
C VAL A 55 1.78 -7.43 6.60
N TYR A 56 2.41 -6.29 6.81
CA TYR A 56 3.33 -5.66 5.87
C TYR A 56 4.27 -4.72 6.60
N SER A 57 5.56 -4.75 6.26
CA SER A 57 6.56 -3.83 6.78
C SER A 57 7.61 -3.53 5.72
N PHE A 58 7.90 -2.25 5.51
CA PHE A 58 8.94 -1.81 4.61
C PHE A 58 9.63 -0.56 5.11
N SER A 59 10.97 -0.56 5.11
CA SER A 59 11.77 0.61 5.45
C SER A 59 11.92 1.51 4.23
N ILE A 60 11.17 2.61 4.19
CA ILE A 60 11.32 3.66 3.18
C ILE A 60 12.67 4.34 3.39
N PRO A 61 13.56 4.36 2.36
CA PRO A 61 14.86 5.00 2.49
C PRO A 61 14.75 6.50 2.78
N ALA A 62 15.75 7.02 3.50
CA ALA A 62 15.89 8.45 3.76
C ALA A 62 15.79 9.29 2.48
N ASN A 63 15.03 10.38 2.53
CA ASN A 63 14.81 11.32 1.43
C ASN A 63 14.12 10.73 0.19
N ALA A 64 13.66 9.46 0.22
CA ALA A 64 13.03 8.84 -0.95
C ALA A 64 11.76 9.58 -1.39
N LEU A 65 11.00 10.13 -0.44
CA LEU A 65 9.72 10.82 -0.70
C LEU A 65 9.89 12.29 -1.14
N GLY A 66 11.08 12.87 -1.00
CA GLY A 66 11.30 14.29 -1.29
C GLY A 66 10.47 15.23 -0.41
N VAL A 67 10.27 16.49 -0.85
CA VAL A 67 9.51 17.50 -0.08
C VAL A 67 8.00 17.46 -0.33
N ASP A 68 7.59 16.94 -1.48
CA ASP A 68 6.21 16.92 -1.97
C ASP A 68 5.83 15.61 -2.70
N GLY A 69 6.74 14.64 -2.78
CA GLY A 69 6.46 13.29 -3.26
C GLY A 69 5.81 12.42 -2.18
N GLY A 70 5.72 11.12 -2.41
CA GLY A 70 5.06 10.22 -1.48
C GLY A 70 5.02 8.78 -1.95
N PHE A 71 4.02 8.01 -1.50
CA PHE A 71 3.89 6.61 -1.89
C PHE A 71 2.44 6.17 -1.98
N ARG A 72 2.21 5.10 -2.75
CA ARG A 72 0.97 4.33 -2.74
C ARG A 72 1.27 2.88 -2.37
N LEU A 73 0.61 2.38 -1.33
CA LEU A 73 0.62 0.98 -0.96
C LEU A 73 -0.70 0.33 -1.38
N THR A 74 -0.62 -0.78 -2.11
CA THR A 74 -1.77 -1.64 -2.40
C THR A 74 -1.54 -3.01 -1.79
N LEU A 75 -2.43 -3.42 -0.90
CA LEU A 75 -2.47 -4.75 -0.28
C LEU A 75 -3.73 -5.47 -0.75
N SER A 76 -3.64 -6.78 -0.96
CA SER A 76 -4.82 -7.59 -1.21
C SER A 76 -4.71 -9.00 -0.65
N GLY A 77 -5.86 -9.64 -0.48
CA GLY A 77 -5.94 -11.00 -0.01
C GLY A 77 -7.36 -11.43 0.29
N ASP A 78 -7.49 -12.30 1.29
CA ASP A 78 -8.79 -12.72 1.80
C ASP A 78 -8.83 -12.86 3.32
N MET A 79 -10.03 -12.96 3.87
CA MET A 79 -10.23 -13.15 5.29
C MET A 79 -11.41 -14.08 5.54
N LEU A 80 -11.33 -14.89 6.59
CA LEU A 80 -12.49 -15.59 7.12
C LEU A 80 -12.99 -14.82 8.33
N LYS A 81 -14.27 -14.46 8.32
CA LYS A 81 -14.96 -13.87 9.47
C LYS A 81 -16.23 -14.66 9.67
N ASN A 82 -16.17 -15.75 10.45
CA ASN A 82 -17.31 -16.62 10.72
C ASN A 82 -17.56 -16.87 12.23
N ALA A 83 -17.06 -15.96 13.08
CA ALA A 83 -17.34 -15.95 14.52
C ALA A 83 -17.57 -14.52 15.03
N ALA A 84 -17.90 -14.35 16.30
CA ALA A 84 -17.89 -13.05 16.96
C ALA A 84 -16.44 -12.56 17.09
N GLY A 85 -16.21 -11.26 16.92
CA GLY A 85 -14.89 -10.65 16.90
C GLY A 85 -14.86 -9.43 15.99
N ALA A 86 -14.24 -8.35 16.48
CA ALA A 86 -13.89 -7.18 15.69
C ALA A 86 -12.48 -7.35 15.13
N MET A 87 -12.19 -6.67 14.02
CA MET A 87 -10.84 -6.59 13.47
C MET A 87 -10.40 -5.14 13.57
N GLU A 88 -9.15 -4.93 13.97
CA GLU A 88 -8.54 -3.60 13.95
C GLU A 88 -7.36 -3.61 13.00
N ILE A 89 -7.35 -2.64 12.08
CA ILE A 89 -6.25 -2.41 11.14
C ILE A 89 -5.55 -1.13 11.57
N ARG A 90 -4.23 -1.18 11.68
CA ARG A 90 -3.38 0.00 11.89
C ARG A 90 -2.46 0.20 10.72
N VAL A 91 -2.31 1.46 10.33
CA VAL A 91 -1.28 1.90 9.37
C VAL A 91 -0.37 2.88 10.09
N LYS A 92 0.93 2.60 10.07
CA LYS A 92 1.95 3.36 10.79
C LYS A 92 3.03 3.85 9.85
N LEU A 93 3.58 5.01 10.17
CA LEU A 93 4.82 5.52 9.59
C LEU A 93 5.76 5.87 10.73
N GLY A 94 6.92 5.22 10.77
CA GLY A 94 7.82 5.35 11.92
C GLY A 94 7.12 4.88 13.20
N ALA A 95 7.08 5.75 14.21
CA ALA A 95 6.40 5.48 15.47
C ALA A 95 4.91 5.91 15.49
N THR A 96 4.46 6.67 14.49
CA THR A 96 3.10 7.21 14.46
C THR A 96 2.11 6.24 13.84
N THR A 97 1.06 5.88 14.57
CA THR A 97 -0.16 5.29 14.01
C THR A 97 -0.99 6.37 13.33
N VAL A 98 -1.07 6.32 12.00
CA VAL A 98 -1.76 7.32 11.17
C VAL A 98 -3.24 6.99 10.97
N PHE A 99 -3.52 5.71 10.77
CA PHE A 99 -4.87 5.18 10.73
C PHE A 99 -5.02 4.06 11.76
N LEU A 100 -6.15 4.08 12.44
CA LEU A 100 -6.70 2.99 13.22
C LEU A 100 -8.14 2.83 12.72
N SER A 101 -8.52 1.63 12.29
CA SER A 101 -9.90 1.36 11.95
C SER A 101 -10.77 1.33 13.21
N ASP A 102 -12.04 1.70 13.07
CA ASP A 102 -13.03 1.43 14.12
C ASP A 102 -13.08 -0.08 14.41
N SER A 103 -13.49 -0.45 15.62
CA SER A 103 -13.71 -1.84 16.04
C SER A 103 -14.99 -2.43 15.42
N SER A 104 -15.14 -2.29 14.10
CA SER A 104 -16.27 -2.80 13.32
C SER A 104 -15.77 -3.88 12.37
N ALA A 105 -16.42 -5.05 12.40
CA ALA A 105 -16.09 -6.15 11.52
C ALA A 105 -17.13 -6.30 10.41
N PRO A 106 -16.72 -6.82 9.23
CA PRO A 106 -17.64 -7.32 8.23
C PRO A 106 -18.65 -8.32 8.82
N THR A 107 -19.82 -8.39 8.20
CA THR A 107 -20.84 -9.39 8.53
C THR A 107 -20.26 -10.81 8.52
N SER A 108 -20.66 -11.63 9.51
CA SER A 108 -20.29 -13.04 9.57
C SER A 108 -20.69 -13.80 8.32
N SER A 109 -19.78 -14.59 7.78
CA SER A 109 -19.99 -15.41 6.61
C SER A 109 -19.07 -16.63 6.62
N ALA A 110 -19.62 -17.80 6.27
CA ALA A 110 -18.83 -19.00 6.03
C ALA A 110 -17.96 -18.89 4.76
N ASN A 111 -18.36 -18.02 3.82
CA ASN A 111 -17.55 -17.66 2.67
C ASN A 111 -16.49 -16.64 3.09
N ARG A 112 -15.26 -16.80 2.59
CA ARG A 112 -14.20 -15.82 2.80
C ARG A 112 -14.52 -14.51 2.07
N HIS A 113 -14.10 -13.40 2.66
CA HIS A 113 -14.16 -12.09 2.05
C HIS A 113 -12.89 -11.82 1.26
N LYS A 114 -13.02 -11.41 0.00
CA LYS A 114 -11.92 -10.89 -0.80
C LYS A 114 -11.77 -9.40 -0.50
N TRP A 115 -10.53 -8.95 -0.30
CA TRP A 115 -10.28 -7.58 0.10
C TRP A 115 -9.12 -6.93 -0.63
N THR A 116 -9.20 -5.61 -0.75
CA THR A 116 -8.13 -4.73 -1.21
C THR A 116 -8.07 -3.49 -0.33
N LEU A 117 -6.87 -3.15 0.14
CA LEU A 117 -6.56 -1.95 0.88
C LEU A 117 -5.59 -1.09 0.05
N VAL A 118 -5.95 0.16 -0.19
CA VAL A 118 -5.11 1.15 -0.87
C VAL A 118 -4.85 2.30 0.09
N ILE A 119 -3.58 2.62 0.29
CA ILE A 119 -3.12 3.72 1.12
C ILE A 119 -2.30 4.66 0.25
N LEU A 120 -2.60 5.95 0.32
CA LEU A 120 -1.88 7.03 -0.34
C LEU A 120 -1.35 7.99 0.72
N CYS A 121 -0.05 8.28 0.66
CA CYS A 121 0.61 9.29 1.48
C CYS A 121 1.36 10.23 0.57
N LEU A 122 1.23 11.54 0.80
CA LEU A 122 2.03 12.58 0.14
C LEU A 122 2.63 13.50 1.19
N ASN A 123 3.89 13.86 1.03
CA ASN A 123 4.50 14.95 1.75
C ASN A 123 3.84 16.27 1.31
N SER A 124 3.58 17.13 2.28
CA SER A 124 3.25 18.55 2.07
C SER A 124 4.45 19.45 2.38
N VAL A 125 5.32 18.96 3.27
CA VAL A 125 6.71 19.34 3.48
C VAL A 125 7.45 18.08 4.00
N ALA A 126 8.77 18.12 4.14
CA ALA A 126 9.55 16.97 4.61
C ALA A 126 9.12 16.40 5.98
N ALA A 127 8.54 17.23 6.85
CA ALA A 127 8.07 16.84 8.19
C ALA A 127 6.54 16.92 8.34
N ALA A 128 5.77 16.83 7.25
CA ALA A 128 4.31 16.79 7.33
C ALA A 128 3.69 16.08 6.13
N GLN A 129 2.83 15.10 6.39
CA GLN A 129 2.18 14.27 5.38
C GLN A 129 0.66 14.44 5.38
N LYS A 130 0.05 14.21 4.22
CA LYS A 130 -1.40 14.03 4.04
C LYS A 130 -1.68 12.61 3.54
N TRP A 131 -2.72 12.02 4.10
CA TRP A 131 -3.03 10.61 3.89
C TRP A 131 -4.47 10.40 3.43
N ASN A 132 -4.65 9.38 2.60
CA ASN A 132 -5.93 8.77 2.31
C ASN A 132 -5.78 7.25 2.38
N ALA A 133 -6.81 6.56 2.87
CA ALA A 133 -6.91 5.12 2.84
C ALA A 133 -8.30 4.69 2.40
N SER A 134 -8.37 3.64 1.60
CA SER A 134 -9.62 3.01 1.19
C SER A 134 -9.48 1.49 1.27
N MET A 135 -10.50 0.84 1.80
CA MET A 135 -10.57 -0.62 1.82
C MET A 135 -11.92 -1.10 1.33
N LYS A 136 -11.90 -2.17 0.55
CA LYS A 136 -13.12 -2.83 0.05
C LYS A 136 -13.02 -4.31 0.36
N MET A 137 -14.10 -4.87 0.86
CA MET A 137 -14.20 -6.27 1.25
C MET A 137 -15.54 -6.82 0.78
N VAL A 138 -15.56 -8.03 0.22
CA VAL A 138 -16.81 -8.68 -0.24
C VAL A 138 -16.71 -10.19 0.00
N ALA A 139 -17.68 -10.77 0.72
CA ALA A 139 -17.79 -12.23 0.83
C ALA A 139 -18.29 -12.87 -0.45
N ASN A 140 -17.58 -13.89 -0.94
CA ASN A 140 -18.01 -14.69 -2.07
C ASN A 140 -17.33 -16.07 -2.06
N VAL A 141 -17.92 -17.03 -2.76
CA VAL A 141 -17.28 -18.34 -3.03
C VAL A 141 -16.29 -18.26 -4.20
N GLN A 142 -16.44 -17.25 -5.06
CA GLN A 142 -15.61 -17.06 -6.25
C GLN A 142 -14.36 -16.24 -5.94
N ASN A 143 -13.32 -16.44 -6.75
CA ASN A 143 -12.05 -15.71 -6.64
C ASN A 143 -12.19 -14.21 -6.94
N LEU A 144 -13.07 -13.85 -7.86
CA LEU A 144 -13.47 -12.47 -8.12
C LEU A 144 -14.85 -12.25 -7.49
N SER A 145 -14.88 -11.43 -6.44
CA SER A 145 -16.12 -11.14 -5.73
C SER A 145 -16.86 -9.97 -6.37
N VAL A 146 -18.11 -10.20 -6.74
CA VAL A 146 -19.02 -9.15 -7.23
C VAL A 146 -20.25 -9.14 -6.33
N GLN A 147 -20.64 -7.95 -5.86
CA GLN A 147 -21.86 -7.77 -5.09
C GLN A 147 -22.50 -6.42 -5.46
N VAL A 148 -23.83 -6.41 -5.60
CA VAL A 148 -24.61 -5.19 -5.87
C VAL A 148 -24.97 -4.53 -4.55
N ILE A 149 -24.93 -3.20 -4.53
CA ILE A 149 -25.22 -2.43 -3.32
C ILE A 149 -26.74 -2.32 -3.10
N GLY A 150 -27.35 -3.26 -2.35
CA GLY A 150 -28.70 -3.14 -1.75
C GLY A 150 -29.19 -4.41 -1.00
N SER A 151 -29.60 -4.26 0.27
CA SER A 151 -30.17 -5.25 1.23
C SER A 151 -29.63 -6.70 1.21
N GLY A 152 -28.80 -7.06 2.20
CA GLY A 152 -28.21 -8.41 2.36
C GLY A 152 -26.69 -8.46 2.23
N PHE A 153 -26.02 -7.36 2.52
CA PHE A 153 -24.61 -7.15 2.22
C PHE A 153 -23.67 -7.98 3.09
N ASN A 154 -22.72 -8.63 2.42
CA ASN A 154 -21.45 -9.05 3.02
C ASN A 154 -20.30 -8.24 2.39
N ALA A 155 -20.59 -6.99 2.00
CA ALA A 155 -19.61 -6.06 1.50
C ALA A 155 -19.37 -4.96 2.54
N THR A 156 -18.11 -4.66 2.82
CA THR A 156 -17.68 -3.59 3.74
C THR A 156 -16.78 -2.62 3.00
N LEU A 157 -17.03 -1.33 3.20
CA LEU A 157 -16.23 -0.24 2.66
C LEU A 157 -15.62 0.52 3.82
N MET A 158 -14.35 0.87 3.70
CA MET A 158 -13.67 1.77 4.62
C MET A 158 -13.07 2.91 3.81
N GLU A 159 -13.20 4.12 4.31
CA GLU A 159 -12.60 5.33 3.74
C GLU A 159 -12.07 6.18 4.89
N GLY A 160 -10.88 6.72 4.72
CA GLY A 160 -10.22 7.53 5.74
C GLY A 160 -9.32 8.59 5.14
N TYR A 161 -9.13 9.68 5.88
CA TYR A 161 -8.10 10.67 5.62
C TYR A 161 -7.45 11.07 6.95
N SER A 162 -6.18 11.43 6.91
CA SER A 162 -5.42 11.81 8.10
C SER A 162 -4.22 12.68 7.73
N SER A 163 -3.47 13.10 8.74
CA SER A 163 -2.17 13.74 8.59
C SER A 163 -1.19 13.25 9.65
N SER A 164 0.09 13.19 9.30
CA SER A 164 1.19 12.90 10.23
C SER A 164 2.26 13.97 10.13
N ALA A 165 3.16 14.01 11.11
CA ALA A 165 4.28 14.94 11.19
C ALA A 165 5.62 14.17 11.34
N GLU A 166 5.80 13.14 10.51
CA GLU A 166 7.03 12.33 10.49
C GLU A 166 8.09 13.01 9.62
N ASP A 167 9.35 13.00 10.06
CA ASP A 167 10.47 13.55 9.29
C ASP A 167 11.00 12.53 8.28
N THR A 168 10.67 12.72 7.00
CA THR A 168 11.04 11.81 5.91
C THR A 168 12.46 12.05 5.38
N THR A 169 13.23 12.98 5.99
CA THR A 169 14.67 13.11 5.69
C THR A 169 15.47 11.94 6.26
N GLY A 170 14.94 11.30 7.31
CA GLY A 170 15.40 10.00 7.81
C GLY A 170 14.69 8.82 7.15
N ALA A 171 15.23 7.62 7.33
CA ALA A 171 14.53 6.40 6.94
C ALA A 171 13.37 6.13 7.92
N LEU A 172 12.21 5.74 7.39
CA LEU A 172 11.00 5.48 8.17
C LEU A 172 10.39 4.15 7.75
N THR A 173 9.93 3.37 8.73
CA THR A 173 9.21 2.13 8.46
C THR A 173 7.74 2.42 8.20
N LEU A 174 7.24 2.02 7.03
CA LEU A 174 5.82 1.88 6.78
C LEU A 174 5.39 0.51 7.26
N GLU A 175 4.40 0.47 8.15
CA GLU A 175 3.89 -0.78 8.71
C GLU A 175 2.36 -0.84 8.60
N VAL A 176 1.84 -2.01 8.24
CA VAL A 176 0.42 -2.34 8.38
C VAL A 176 0.31 -3.53 9.32
N THR A 177 -0.47 -3.35 10.39
CA THR A 177 -0.71 -4.39 11.40
C THR A 177 -2.19 -4.63 11.58
N ILE A 178 -2.52 -5.84 12.04
CA ILE A 178 -3.89 -6.27 12.30
C ILE A 178 -3.95 -7.10 13.58
N ASP A 179 -5.06 -6.98 14.30
CA ASP A 179 -5.50 -7.94 15.30
C ASP A 179 -6.99 -8.23 15.18
N TRP A 180 -7.37 -9.36 15.76
CA TRP A 180 -8.75 -9.65 16.10
C TRP A 180 -8.97 -9.36 17.58
N SER A 181 -10.16 -8.88 17.94
CA SER A 181 -10.50 -8.63 19.34
C SER A 181 -10.57 -9.92 20.19
N VAL A 182 -10.60 -11.09 19.55
CA VAL A 182 -10.65 -12.43 20.16
C VAL A 182 -9.90 -13.42 19.28
N ALA A 183 -9.28 -14.43 19.90
CA ALA A 183 -8.73 -15.58 19.19
C ALA A 183 -9.85 -16.61 18.92
N ASP A 184 -10.13 -16.88 17.64
CA ASP A 184 -11.09 -17.89 17.22
C ASP A 184 -10.65 -18.55 15.90
N ALA A 185 -10.81 -19.87 15.78
CA ALA A 185 -10.43 -20.64 14.60
C ALA A 185 -11.21 -20.28 13.33
N SER A 186 -12.35 -19.61 13.48
CA SER A 186 -13.20 -19.09 12.40
C SER A 186 -12.91 -17.63 12.06
N LEU A 187 -11.81 -17.07 12.59
CA LEU A 187 -11.29 -15.75 12.25
C LEU A 187 -9.89 -15.88 11.65
N SER A 188 -9.72 -15.36 10.44
CA SER A 188 -8.40 -15.23 9.81
C SER A 188 -8.33 -14.03 8.90
N PHE A 189 -7.18 -13.37 8.87
CA PHE A 189 -6.88 -12.32 7.90
C PHE A 189 -5.60 -12.68 7.15
N ARG A 190 -5.69 -12.77 5.83
CA ARG A 190 -4.59 -13.24 5.01
C ARG A 190 -4.21 -12.25 3.93
N LYS A 191 -2.97 -11.78 3.98
CA LYS A 191 -2.34 -11.01 2.89
C LYS A 191 -1.76 -11.96 1.85
N GLU A 192 -2.08 -11.73 0.58
CA GLU A 192 -1.54 -12.49 -0.55
C GLU A 192 -0.49 -11.67 -1.32
N MET A 193 -0.66 -10.35 -1.40
CA MET A 193 0.30 -9.47 -2.05
C MET A 193 0.33 -8.07 -1.44
N ALA A 194 1.48 -7.42 -1.58
CA ALA A 194 1.68 -6.00 -1.40
C ALA A 194 2.46 -5.43 -2.58
N LEU A 195 2.08 -4.23 -3.01
CA LEU A 195 2.82 -3.42 -3.98
C LEU A 195 2.99 -2.02 -3.40
N LEU A 196 4.24 -1.58 -3.23
CA LEU A 196 4.57 -0.24 -2.79
C LEU A 196 5.18 0.55 -3.95
N GLU A 197 4.50 1.62 -4.33
CA GLU A 197 4.88 2.54 -5.39
C GLU A 197 5.39 3.85 -4.78
N LEU A 198 6.52 4.36 -5.27
CA LEU A 198 6.99 5.71 -4.99
C LEU A 198 6.33 6.68 -5.97
N ILE A 199 5.70 7.70 -5.41
CA ILE A 199 5.20 8.85 -6.17
C ILE A 199 6.29 9.92 -6.11
N PRO A 200 6.85 10.32 -7.26
CA PRO A 200 7.98 11.25 -7.29
C PRO A 200 7.56 12.66 -6.86
N ALA A 201 8.51 13.36 -6.24
CA ALA A 201 8.46 14.81 -6.03
C ALA A 201 8.41 15.57 -7.38
N ALA A 202 7.82 16.76 -7.38
CA ALA A 202 7.69 17.60 -8.58
C ALA A 202 8.96 18.44 -8.87
#